data_AF-A0A3N0V9I4-F1
#
_entry.id   AF-A0A3N0V9I4-F1
#
_cell.length_a   1.000
_cell.length_b   1.000
_cell.length_c   1.000
_cell.angle_alpha   90.00
_cell.angle_beta   90.00
_cell.angle_gamma   90.00
#
_symmetry.space_group_name_H-M   'P 1'
#
loop_
_entity.id
_entity.type
_entity.pdbx_description
1 polymer ?
#
loop_
_entity_poly.entity_id
_entity_poly.type
_entity_poly.pdbx_seq_one_letter_code
_entity_poly.pdbx_strand_id
1 'polypeptide(L)'
;MPTNRTAMRRSRGFSLTELLIAFAVLGILTAIALPSYRGYVERTNRTVAKTALSEIASRQESYATDHKGYASSLAALGYNSSGSTYLNSQGSISASSTGALYTLSLTALPTSGGLGNCSALTGTPNARSYAIRAVPYASRIDQTCGTLCIGSNGDRGATGGADSCWQR
;
A
#
# COMPACT_ATOMS: atom_id res chain seq x y z
N MET A 1 -8.19 73.58 -20.60
CA MET A 1 -8.13 72.11 -20.73
C MET A 1 -7.03 71.59 -19.80
N PRO A 2 -7.30 70.67 -18.85
CA PRO A 2 -6.25 70.11 -18.00
C PRO A 2 -5.58 68.93 -18.70
N THR A 3 -4.24 68.91 -18.73
CA THR A 3 -3.44 67.79 -19.24
C THR A 3 -3.28 66.73 -18.16
N ASN A 4 -3.99 65.61 -18.34
CA ASN A 4 -3.98 64.46 -17.44
C ASN A 4 -2.66 63.68 -17.65
N ARG A 5 -1.71 63.79 -16.72
CA ARG A 5 -0.46 63.01 -16.75
C ARG A 5 -0.71 61.62 -16.18
N THR A 6 -0.91 60.63 -17.05
CA THR A 6 -0.90 59.21 -16.69
C THR A 6 0.50 58.82 -16.21
N ALA A 7 0.65 58.62 -14.90
CA ALA A 7 1.87 58.08 -14.32
C ALA A 7 2.04 56.62 -14.78
N MET A 8 3.02 56.36 -15.66
CA MET A 8 3.44 54.99 -15.99
C MET A 8 3.91 54.30 -14.71
N ARG A 9 3.14 53.33 -14.22
CA ARG A 9 3.59 52.44 -13.15
C ARG A 9 4.78 51.64 -13.68
N ARG A 10 5.96 51.84 -13.09
CA ARG A 10 7.15 51.02 -13.37
C ARG A 10 6.85 49.58 -12.99
N SER A 11 6.88 48.67 -13.96
CA SER A 11 6.88 47.23 -13.71
C SER A 11 8.13 46.87 -12.90
N ARG A 12 7.92 46.44 -11.65
CA ARG A 12 8.98 45.88 -10.81
C ARG A 12 9.13 44.40 -11.18
N GLY A 13 10.23 44.06 -11.84
CA GLY A 13 10.64 42.67 -12.05
C GLY A 13 11.44 42.13 -10.86
N PHE A 14 11.43 40.82 -10.67
CA PHE A 14 12.27 40.13 -9.68
C PHE A 14 13.75 40.20 -10.08
N SER A 15 14.65 40.38 -9.11
CA SER A 15 16.10 40.28 -9.34
C SER A 15 16.52 38.82 -9.54
N LEU A 16 17.56 38.58 -10.33
CA LEU A 16 18.18 37.25 -10.48
C LEU A 16 18.69 36.72 -9.13
N THR A 17 19.19 37.62 -8.27
CA THR A 17 19.63 37.25 -6.91
C THR A 17 18.45 36.85 -6.01
N GLU A 18 17.28 37.44 -6.22
CA GLU A 18 16.07 37.16 -5.46
C GLU A 18 15.51 35.78 -5.82
N LEU A 19 15.56 35.42 -7.11
CA LEU A 19 15.23 34.09 -7.58
C LEU A 19 16.21 33.04 -7.03
N LEU A 20 17.52 33.33 -6.99
CA LEU A 20 18.52 32.41 -6.44
C LEU A 20 18.31 32.12 -4.96
N ILE A 21 18.04 33.16 -4.15
CA ILE A 21 17.76 32.98 -2.72
C ILE A 21 16.45 32.20 -2.54
N ALA A 22 15.41 32.51 -3.33
CA ALA A 22 14.15 31.78 -3.29
C ALA A 22 14.35 30.29 -3.60
N PHE A 23 15.10 29.93 -4.65
CA PHE A 23 15.43 28.55 -4.97
C PHE A 23 16.26 27.86 -3.90
N ALA A 24 17.21 28.57 -3.28
CA ALA A 24 18.01 28.01 -2.18
C ALA A 24 17.12 27.60 -1.00
N VAL A 25 16.19 28.48 -0.59
CA VAL A 25 15.22 28.18 0.48
C VAL A 25 14.30 27.03 0.07
N LEU A 26 13.78 27.04 -1.17
CA LEU A 26 12.89 26.01 -1.69
C LEU A 26 13.59 24.63 -1.75
N GLY A 27 14.87 24.61 -2.13
CA GLY A 27 15.72 23.40 -2.09
C GLY A 27 15.83 22.80 -0.69
N ILE A 28 16.10 23.62 0.32
CA ILE A 28 16.19 23.17 1.72
C ILE A 28 14.85 22.60 2.19
N LEU A 29 13.74 23.27 1.90
CA LEU A 29 12.40 22.79 2.29
C LEU A 29 12.05 21.46 1.62
N THR A 30 12.30 21.33 0.32
CA THR A 30 11.99 20.10 -0.44
C THR A 30 12.79 18.90 0.04
N ALA A 31 14.05 19.10 0.44
CA ALA A 31 14.92 18.04 0.95
C ALA A 31 14.34 17.34 2.20
N ILE A 32 13.64 18.09 3.06
CA ILE A 32 13.00 17.56 4.28
C ILE A 32 11.57 17.08 4.00
N ALA A 33 10.80 17.86 3.24
CA ALA A 33 9.38 17.61 3.04
C ALA A 33 9.10 16.34 2.22
N LEU A 34 9.87 16.09 1.15
CA LEU A 34 9.64 14.96 0.25
C LEU A 34 9.81 13.58 0.92
N PRO A 35 10.93 13.27 1.62
CA PRO A 35 11.06 11.97 2.28
C PRO A 35 10.03 11.77 3.38
N SER A 36 9.71 12.82 4.15
CA SER A 36 8.68 12.77 5.21
C SER A 36 7.29 12.43 4.65
N TYR A 37 6.87 13.11 3.58
CA TYR A 37 5.58 12.85 2.94
C TYR A 37 5.48 11.44 2.35
N ARG A 38 6.55 10.94 1.71
CA ARG A 38 6.59 9.57 1.17
C ARG A 38 6.39 8.53 2.27
N GLY A 39 7.11 8.67 3.40
CA GLY A 39 6.95 7.77 4.54
C GLY A 39 5.53 7.80 5.14
N TYR A 40 4.88 8.96 5.18
CA TYR A 40 3.48 9.08 5.62
C TYR A 40 2.53 8.31 4.70
N VAL A 41 2.65 8.49 3.39
CA VAL A 41 1.79 7.80 2.40
C VAL A 41 2.01 6.27 2.47
N GLU A 42 3.25 5.82 2.60
CA GLU A 42 3.56 4.39 2.76
C GLU A 42 2.91 3.81 4.02
N ARG A 43 3.01 4.50 5.17
CA ARG A 43 2.37 4.05 6.41
C ARG A 43 0.86 3.94 6.26
N THR A 44 0.22 4.91 5.60
CA THR A 44 -1.21 4.88 5.32
C THR A 44 -1.58 3.69 4.42
N ASN A 45 -0.82 3.45 3.36
CA ASN A 45 -1.05 2.32 2.45
C ASN A 45 -0.88 0.97 3.17
N ARG A 46 0.14 0.84 4.05
CA ARG A 46 0.32 -0.35 4.90
C ARG A 46 -0.88 -0.58 5.80
N THR A 47 -1.43 0.47 6.40
CA THR A 47 -2.65 0.36 7.24
C THR A 47 -3.82 -0.17 6.42
N VAL A 48 -4.05 0.35 5.21
CA VAL A 48 -5.09 -0.16 4.31
C VAL A 48 -4.88 -1.64 4.00
N ALA A 49 -3.64 -2.04 3.69
CA ALA A 49 -3.29 -3.45 3.44
C ALA A 49 -3.52 -4.35 4.66
N LYS A 50 -3.06 -3.94 5.85
CA LYS A 50 -3.27 -4.69 7.10
C LYS A 50 -4.75 -4.91 7.41
N THR A 51 -5.57 -3.88 7.21
CA THR A 51 -7.02 -3.98 7.38
C THR A 51 -7.63 -4.96 6.39
N ALA A 52 -7.28 -4.85 5.11
CA ALA A 52 -7.77 -5.76 4.07
C ALA A 52 -7.36 -7.22 4.34
N LEU A 53 -6.10 -7.47 4.74
CA LEU A 53 -5.64 -8.80 5.12
C LEU A 53 -6.43 -9.38 6.30
N SER A 54 -6.72 -8.54 7.30
CA SER A 54 -7.50 -8.95 8.48
C SER A 54 -8.97 -9.22 8.13
N GLU A 55 -9.55 -8.45 7.22
CA GLU A 55 -10.91 -8.70 6.70
C GLU A 55 -10.98 -10.04 5.95
N ILE A 56 -10.02 -10.31 5.06
CA ILE A 56 -9.97 -11.58 4.33
C ILE A 56 -9.80 -12.75 5.29
N ALA A 57 -8.95 -12.62 6.31
CA ALA A 57 -8.81 -13.64 7.35
C ALA A 57 -10.13 -13.87 8.10
N SER A 58 -10.85 -12.80 8.48
CA SER A 58 -12.17 -12.95 9.11
C SER A 58 -13.17 -13.67 8.20
N ARG A 59 -13.17 -13.39 6.89
CA ARG A 59 -14.03 -14.08 5.92
C ARG A 59 -13.64 -15.55 5.76
N GLN A 60 -12.35 -15.88 5.86
CA GLN A 60 -11.89 -17.27 5.87
C GLN A 60 -12.45 -18.05 7.06
N GLU A 61 -12.46 -17.45 8.26
CA GLU A 61 -13.04 -18.09 9.45
C GLU A 61 -14.56 -18.30 9.32
N SER A 62 -15.28 -17.31 8.79
CA SER A 62 -16.70 -17.46 8.48
C SER A 62 -16.93 -18.58 7.46
N TYR A 63 -16.16 -18.59 6.36
CA TYR A 63 -16.28 -19.62 5.33
C TYR A 63 -15.97 -21.03 5.88
N ALA A 64 -14.98 -21.16 6.76
CA ALA A 64 -14.61 -22.42 7.38
C ALA A 64 -15.70 -22.97 8.31
N THR A 65 -16.46 -22.10 8.96
CA THR A 65 -17.62 -22.48 9.79
C THR A 65 -18.70 -23.14 8.94
N ASP A 66 -18.95 -22.59 7.74
CA ASP A 66 -20.01 -23.08 6.85
C ASP A 66 -19.59 -24.30 6.01
N HIS A 67 -18.33 -24.36 5.57
CA HIS A 67 -17.84 -25.35 4.60
C HIS A 67 -16.89 -26.39 5.20
N LYS A 68 -16.65 -26.36 6.52
CA LYS A 68 -15.72 -27.24 7.25
C LYS A 68 -14.27 -27.19 6.74
N GLY A 69 -13.87 -26.06 6.17
CA GLY A 69 -12.53 -25.83 5.68
C GLY A 69 -12.37 -24.47 5.01
N TYR A 70 -11.14 -23.99 4.90
CA TYR A 70 -10.84 -22.68 4.32
C TYR A 70 -11.05 -22.62 2.81
N ALA A 71 -11.37 -21.43 2.32
CA ALA A 71 -11.55 -21.15 0.91
C ALA A 71 -10.22 -21.18 0.17
N SER A 72 -10.22 -21.82 -1.00
CA SER A 72 -9.03 -21.93 -1.84
C SER A 72 -8.81 -20.75 -2.80
N SER A 73 -9.77 -19.83 -2.87
CA SER A 73 -9.74 -18.66 -3.75
C SER A 73 -10.44 -17.46 -3.12
N LEU A 74 -10.06 -16.26 -3.55
CA LEU A 74 -10.71 -15.02 -3.11
C LEU A 74 -12.15 -14.93 -3.65
N ALA A 75 -12.43 -15.56 -4.79
CA ALA A 75 -13.77 -15.66 -5.36
C ALA A 75 -14.74 -16.40 -4.44
N ALA A 76 -14.30 -17.50 -3.82
CA ALA A 76 -15.10 -18.24 -2.85
C ALA A 76 -15.40 -17.43 -1.57
N LEU A 77 -14.63 -16.38 -1.29
CA LEU A 77 -14.89 -15.43 -0.20
C LEU A 77 -15.79 -14.25 -0.62
N GLY A 78 -16.33 -14.27 -1.83
CA GLY A 78 -17.23 -13.24 -2.36
C GLY A 78 -16.53 -12.09 -3.07
N TYR A 79 -15.21 -12.16 -3.32
CA TYR A 79 -14.52 -11.15 -4.12
C TYR A 79 -14.66 -11.44 -5.61
N ASN A 80 -15.22 -10.52 -6.39
CA ASN A 80 -15.33 -10.70 -7.84
C ASN A 80 -13.97 -10.53 -8.53
N SER A 81 -13.20 -11.62 -8.62
CA SER A 81 -11.87 -11.64 -9.22
C SER A 81 -11.71 -12.81 -10.20
N SER A 82 -11.96 -12.56 -11.48
CA SER A 82 -11.55 -13.46 -12.56
C SER A 82 -10.05 -13.27 -12.87
N GLY A 83 -9.18 -13.54 -11.89
CA GLY A 83 -7.73 -13.37 -12.01
C GLY A 83 -7.09 -12.59 -10.87
N SER A 84 -6.19 -11.65 -11.19
CA SER A 84 -5.51 -10.82 -10.19
C SER A 84 -6.51 -9.97 -9.41
N THR A 85 -6.34 -9.97 -8.08
CA THR A 85 -7.15 -9.16 -7.17
C THR A 85 -6.31 -8.00 -6.68
N TYR A 86 -6.86 -6.80 -6.70
CA TYR A 86 -6.17 -5.58 -6.32
C TYR A 86 -6.88 -4.86 -5.18
N LEU A 87 -6.07 -4.20 -4.36
CA LEU A 87 -6.50 -3.34 -3.26
C LEU A 87 -6.14 -1.90 -3.60
N ASN A 88 -7.11 -0.98 -3.55
CA ASN A 88 -6.88 0.44 -3.77
C ASN A 88 -6.78 1.23 -2.44
N SER A 89 -6.52 2.55 -2.54
CA SER A 89 -6.37 3.43 -1.38
C SER A 89 -7.65 3.63 -0.56
N GLN A 90 -8.82 3.34 -1.13
CA GLN A 90 -10.12 3.39 -0.45
C GLN A 90 -10.43 2.09 0.30
N GLY A 91 -9.55 1.08 0.23
CA GLY A 91 -9.78 -0.24 0.84
C GLY A 91 -10.67 -1.15 -0.01
N SER A 92 -11.02 -0.77 -1.24
CA SER A 92 -11.82 -1.61 -2.13
C SER A 92 -10.96 -2.72 -2.72
N ILE A 93 -11.48 -3.94 -2.68
CA ILE A 93 -10.89 -5.13 -3.28
C ILE A 93 -11.62 -5.43 -4.58
N SER A 94 -10.92 -5.48 -5.71
CA SER A 94 -11.53 -5.69 -7.04
C SER A 94 -10.58 -6.31 -8.05
N ALA A 95 -11.09 -6.71 -9.22
CA ALA A 95 -10.28 -7.13 -10.36
C ALA A 95 -9.62 -5.96 -11.13
N SER A 96 -9.86 -4.71 -10.74
CA SER A 96 -9.31 -3.52 -11.44
C SER A 96 -7.96 -3.12 -10.85
N SER A 97 -6.96 -2.99 -11.71
CA SER A 97 -5.64 -2.45 -11.34
C SER A 97 -5.62 -0.92 -11.24
N THR A 98 -6.72 -0.23 -11.59
CA THR A 98 -6.80 1.23 -11.58
C THR A 98 -6.66 1.75 -10.15
N GLY A 99 -5.58 2.47 -9.87
CA GLY A 99 -5.30 2.98 -8.53
C GLY A 99 -4.90 1.90 -7.52
N ALA A 100 -4.52 0.71 -7.97
CA ALA A 100 -4.10 -0.37 -7.10
C ALA A 100 -2.83 0.00 -6.32
N LEU A 101 -2.87 -0.27 -5.02
CA LEU A 101 -1.74 -0.18 -4.10
C LEU A 101 -1.06 -1.54 -3.93
N TYR A 102 -1.86 -2.61 -3.82
CA TYR A 102 -1.38 -3.97 -3.62
C TYR A 102 -2.13 -4.95 -4.50
N THR A 103 -1.45 -6.02 -4.90
CA THR A 103 -2.05 -7.25 -5.42
C THR A 103 -2.25 -8.22 -4.25
N LEU A 104 -3.46 -8.74 -4.12
CA LEU A 104 -3.86 -9.70 -3.11
C LEU A 104 -3.88 -11.11 -3.70
N SER A 105 -3.39 -12.09 -2.93
CA SER A 105 -3.41 -13.49 -3.32
C SER A 105 -3.55 -14.40 -2.10
N LEU A 106 -4.24 -15.54 -2.29
CA LEU A 106 -4.28 -16.65 -1.36
C LEU A 106 -3.27 -17.71 -1.83
N THR A 107 -2.43 -18.19 -0.92
CA THR A 107 -1.41 -19.20 -1.20
C THR A 107 -1.41 -20.28 -0.12
N ALA A 108 -0.71 -21.38 -0.37
CA ALA A 108 -0.45 -22.38 0.67
C ALA A 108 0.36 -21.75 1.83
N LEU A 109 0.08 -22.19 3.06
CA LEU A 109 0.97 -21.98 4.19
C LEU A 109 1.94 -23.18 4.25
N PRO A 110 3.27 -22.97 4.13
CA PRO A 110 4.25 -24.04 4.21
C PRO A 110 4.16 -24.79 5.55
N THR A 111 4.26 -26.12 5.51
CA THR A 111 4.27 -26.98 6.71
C THR A 111 5.56 -26.86 7.52
N SER A 112 6.64 -26.39 6.90
CA SER A 112 7.92 -26.07 7.53
C SER A 112 8.31 -24.62 7.21
N GLY A 113 8.70 -23.85 8.23
CA GLY A 113 9.13 -22.45 8.08
C GLY A 113 8.02 -21.38 8.17
N GLY A 114 6.74 -21.78 8.28
CA GLY A 114 5.63 -20.84 8.49
C GLY A 114 5.52 -19.79 7.38
N LEU A 115 5.14 -18.55 7.73
CA LEU A 115 5.05 -17.45 6.77
C LEU A 115 6.41 -16.94 6.26
N GLY A 116 7.50 -17.22 6.99
CA GLY A 116 8.79 -16.58 6.76
C GLY A 116 8.67 -15.05 6.63
N ASN A 117 9.36 -14.48 5.65
CA ASN A 117 9.29 -13.06 5.29
C ASN A 117 8.30 -12.78 4.14
N CYS A 118 7.28 -13.62 3.96
CA CYS A 118 6.26 -13.54 2.90
C CYS A 118 6.77 -13.67 1.44
N SER A 119 8.07 -13.89 1.21
CA SER A 119 8.66 -13.88 -0.13
C SER A 119 8.52 -15.20 -0.88
N ALA A 120 8.53 -16.33 -0.17
CA ALA A 120 8.51 -17.67 -0.74
C ALA A 120 7.13 -18.35 -0.76
N LEU A 121 6.08 -17.62 -0.34
CA LEU A 121 4.72 -18.15 -0.28
C LEU A 121 4.16 -18.36 -1.69
N THR A 122 3.97 -19.63 -2.05
CA THR A 122 3.55 -20.10 -3.37
C THR A 122 2.59 -21.29 -3.22
N GLY A 123 2.03 -21.75 -4.33
CA GLY A 123 1.10 -22.88 -4.34
C GLY A 123 -0.32 -22.49 -3.94
N THR A 124 -1.23 -23.46 -4.06
CA THR A 124 -2.64 -23.27 -3.74
C THR A 124 -2.93 -23.56 -2.26
N PRO A 125 -3.70 -22.71 -1.58
CA PRO A 125 -4.20 -23.03 -0.23
C PRO A 125 -5.00 -24.33 -0.22
N ASN A 126 -5.01 -24.99 0.92
CA ASN A 126 -5.82 -26.18 1.15
C ASN A 126 -6.90 -25.88 2.22
N ALA A 127 -7.80 -26.83 2.44
CA ALA A 127 -8.93 -26.65 3.38
C ALA A 127 -8.51 -26.48 4.86
N ARG A 128 -7.24 -26.76 5.22
CA ARG A 128 -6.73 -26.73 6.61
C ARG A 128 -5.81 -25.55 6.90
N SER A 129 -5.16 -24.98 5.88
CA SER A 129 -4.26 -23.85 6.05
C SER A 129 -4.21 -22.96 4.82
N TYR A 130 -4.01 -21.67 5.09
CA TYR A 130 -3.86 -20.65 4.07
C TYR A 130 -2.84 -19.60 4.52
N ALA A 131 -2.28 -18.90 3.54
CA ALA A 131 -1.60 -17.63 3.74
C ALA A 131 -2.19 -16.61 2.77
N ILE A 132 -2.43 -15.39 3.25
CA ILE A 132 -2.87 -14.26 2.40
C ILE A 132 -1.68 -13.34 2.24
N ARG A 133 -1.40 -12.89 1.01
CA ARG A 133 -0.31 -11.97 0.69
C ARG A 133 -0.83 -10.70 0.05
N ALA A 134 -0.30 -9.57 0.48
CA ALA A 134 -0.44 -8.26 -0.14
C ALA A 134 0.92 -7.82 -0.69
N VAL A 135 1.11 -7.96 -1.99
CA VAL A 135 2.34 -7.57 -2.71
C VAL A 135 2.16 -6.16 -3.26
N PRO A 136 3.06 -5.20 -3.03
CA PRO A 136 2.92 -3.86 -3.60
C PRO A 136 2.80 -3.89 -5.13
N TYR A 137 1.87 -3.11 -5.68
CA TYR A 137 1.58 -3.11 -7.13
C TYR A 137 2.42 -2.08 -7.88
N ALA A 138 2.97 -2.49 -9.03
CA ALA A 138 3.78 -1.65 -9.92
C ALA A 138 4.94 -0.93 -9.19
N SER A 139 5.15 0.36 -9.46
CA SER A 139 6.27 1.15 -8.90
C SER A 139 6.07 1.56 -7.44
N ARG A 140 5.06 1.04 -6.74
CA ARG A 140 4.83 1.31 -5.31
C ARG A 140 5.78 0.45 -4.49
N ILE A 141 7.07 0.77 -4.51
CA ILE A 141 8.05 0.04 -3.70
C ILE A 141 8.00 0.57 -2.28
N ASP A 142 7.40 -0.22 -1.40
CA ASP A 142 7.56 -0.03 0.04
C ASP A 142 8.96 -0.49 0.45
N GLN A 143 9.89 0.46 0.60
CA GLN A 143 11.29 0.15 0.89
C GLN A 143 11.53 -0.35 2.31
N THR A 144 10.56 -0.19 3.22
CA THR A 144 10.70 -0.66 4.60
C THR A 144 10.10 -2.04 4.80
N CYS A 145 8.88 -2.28 4.32
CA CYS A 145 8.10 -3.48 4.67
C CYS A 145 7.86 -4.43 3.49
N GLY A 146 7.81 -3.93 2.27
CA GLY A 146 7.56 -4.75 1.08
C GLY A 146 6.21 -5.50 1.13
N THR A 147 6.26 -6.81 0.91
CA THR A 147 5.06 -7.67 0.92
C THR A 147 4.62 -7.95 2.35
N LEU A 148 3.33 -7.78 2.64
CA LEU A 148 2.71 -8.15 3.92
C LEU A 148 1.97 -9.48 3.77
N CYS A 149 1.96 -10.32 4.81
CA CYS A 149 1.18 -11.56 4.80
C CYS A 149 0.64 -11.93 6.19
N ILE A 150 -0.48 -12.66 6.19
CA ILE A 150 -1.08 -13.27 7.38
C ILE A 150 -1.39 -14.75 7.10
N GLY A 151 -1.18 -15.60 8.10
CA GLY A 151 -1.42 -17.04 8.02
C GLY A 151 -2.71 -17.45 8.74
N SER A 152 -3.22 -18.63 8.42
CA SER A 152 -4.40 -19.22 9.07
C SER A 152 -4.22 -19.51 10.56
N ASN A 153 -2.97 -19.51 11.05
CA ASN A 153 -2.64 -19.63 12.46
C ASN A 153 -2.53 -18.26 13.18
N GLY A 154 -2.83 -17.16 12.49
CA GLY A 154 -2.76 -15.80 13.03
C GLY A 154 -1.36 -15.18 12.96
N ASP A 155 -0.35 -15.92 12.48
CA ASP A 155 0.99 -15.37 12.27
C ASP A 155 0.94 -14.22 11.26
N ARG A 156 1.84 -13.26 11.43
CA ARG A 156 1.96 -12.08 10.58
C ARG A 156 3.40 -11.96 10.11
N GLY A 157 3.57 -11.64 8.84
CA GLY A 157 4.89 -11.52 8.22
C GLY A 157 5.02 -10.29 7.35
N ALA A 158 6.24 -9.84 7.13
CA ALA A 158 6.57 -8.86 6.10
C ALA A 158 7.94 -9.17 5.49
N THR A 159 8.17 -8.78 4.24
CA THR A 159 9.49 -8.92 3.60
C THR A 159 10.56 -8.11 4.29
N GLY A 160 10.19 -6.93 4.80
CA GLY A 160 11.06 -6.07 5.61
C GLY A 160 11.22 -6.46 7.08
N GLY A 161 10.67 -7.60 7.50
CA GLY A 161 10.64 -8.05 8.90
C GLY A 161 9.29 -7.79 9.58
N ALA A 162 8.80 -8.76 10.34
CA ALA A 162 7.43 -8.75 10.87
C ALA A 162 7.22 -7.72 12.01
N ASP A 163 8.18 -7.62 12.93
CA ASP A 163 8.00 -6.88 14.20
C ASP A 163 7.75 -5.39 14.00
N SER A 164 8.57 -4.71 13.20
CA SER A 164 8.41 -3.28 12.93
C SER A 164 7.25 -2.98 11.97
N CYS A 165 6.99 -3.90 11.03
CA CYS A 165 6.00 -3.66 9.99
C CYS A 165 4.57 -3.91 10.43
N TRP A 166 4.32 -4.73 11.45
CA TRP A 166 2.98 -5.03 11.97
C TRP A 166 2.61 -4.30 13.26
N GLN A 167 3.57 -3.64 13.91
CA GLN A 167 3.29 -2.72 15.02
C GLN A 167 2.50 -1.48 14.55
N ARG A 168 1.83 -0.82 15.52
CA ARG A 168 0.93 0.32 15.30
C ARG A 168 1.67 1.59 14.89
#